data_AF-J3TEJ7-F1
#
_entry.id   AF-J3TEJ7-F1
#
_cell.length_a   1.000
_cell.length_b   1.000
_cell.length_c   1.000
_cell.angle_alpha   90.00
_cell.angle_beta   90.00
_cell.angle_gamma   90.00
#
_symmetry.space_group_name_H-M   'P 1'
#
loop_
_entity.id
_entity.type
_entity.pdbx_description
1 polymer ?
#
loop_
_entity_poly.entity_id
_entity_poly.type
_entity_poly.pdbx_seq_one_letter_code
_entity_poly.pdbx_strand_id
1 'polypeptide(L)'
;MNLILLNFFNKNKKRKGRGISSGNGKTCGRGHKGQTSRSGFNIPILFEGGQTNYFKSKPKLKKKIDKKKKKIYNILYENKKFY
;
A
#
# COMPACT_ATOMS: atom_id res chain seq x y z
N MET A 1 8.75 -33.01 -1.03
CA MET A 1 8.60 -31.54 -1.02
C MET A 1 9.08 -31.02 -2.37
N ASN A 2 8.19 -30.44 -3.17
CA ASN A 2 8.52 -29.99 -4.53
C ASN A 2 9.42 -28.75 -4.47
N LEU A 3 10.66 -28.87 -4.96
CA LEU A 3 11.71 -27.85 -4.83
C LEU A 3 11.31 -26.50 -5.46
N ILE A 4 10.40 -26.54 -6.45
CA ILE A 4 9.86 -25.36 -7.14
C ILE A 4 9.03 -24.46 -6.20
N LEU A 5 8.30 -25.03 -5.24
CA LEU A 5 7.47 -24.26 -4.30
C LEU A 5 8.30 -23.49 -3.26
N LEU A 6 9.52 -23.94 -2.96
CA LEU A 6 10.40 -23.28 -2.00
C LEU A 6 11.02 -21.98 -2.54
N ASN A 7 11.18 -21.87 -3.86
CA ASN A 7 11.82 -20.72 -4.51
C ASN A 7 10.94 -19.47 -4.60
N PHE A 8 9.62 -19.58 -4.37
CA PHE A 8 8.72 -18.42 -4.36
C PHE A 8 9.01 -17.46 -3.20
N PHE A 9 9.46 -18.00 -2.07
CA PHE A 9 9.74 -17.21 -0.86
C PHE A 9 11.09 -16.48 -0.92
N ASN A 10 11.99 -16.85 -1.83
CA ASN A 10 13.35 -16.30 -1.94
C ASN A 10 13.55 -15.47 -3.22
N LYS A 11 12.85 -14.33 -3.33
CA LYS A 11 13.05 -13.39 -4.44
C LYS A 11 14.17 -12.38 -4.12
N ASN A 12 15.19 -12.35 -4.98
CA ASN A 12 16.31 -11.40 -4.84
C ASN A 12 15.85 -9.93 -4.93
N LYS A 13 16.41 -9.08 -4.06
CA LYS A 13 16.14 -7.63 -4.07
C LYS A 13 16.72 -7.00 -5.35
N LYS A 14 15.97 -6.06 -5.93
CA LYS A 14 16.46 -5.27 -7.07
C LYS A 14 17.56 -4.30 -6.62
N ARG A 15 18.74 -4.41 -7.21
CA ARG A 15 19.86 -3.46 -7.03
C ARG A 15 19.73 -2.34 -8.06
N LYS A 16 19.27 -1.16 -7.63
CA LYS A 16 19.10 0.01 -8.52
C LYS A 16 20.46 0.59 -8.92
N GLY A 17 20.55 1.25 -10.08
CA GLY A 17 21.77 1.91 -10.54
C GLY A 17 22.87 0.95 -10.99
N ARG A 18 22.53 -0.14 -11.69
CA ARG A 18 23.48 -1.13 -12.20
C ARG A 18 23.40 -1.24 -13.73
N GLY A 19 23.86 -0.20 -14.41
CA GLY A 19 23.87 -0.14 -15.88
C GLY A 19 22.47 0.02 -16.50
N ILE A 20 22.42 0.36 -17.80
CA ILE A 20 21.16 0.68 -18.48
C ILE A 20 20.27 -0.56 -18.68
N SER A 21 20.89 -1.71 -18.96
CA SER A 21 20.20 -3.00 -19.21
C SER A 21 19.41 -3.51 -17.99
N SER A 22 19.77 -3.09 -16.77
CA SER A 22 19.04 -3.44 -15.54
C SER A 22 17.63 -2.82 -15.41
N GLY A 23 17.23 -1.94 -16.33
CA GLY A 23 15.94 -1.23 -16.33
C GLY A 23 15.90 0.00 -15.41
N ASN A 24 16.73 0.06 -14.36
CA ASN A 24 16.78 1.16 -13.40
C ASN A 24 18.20 1.78 -13.30
N GLY A 25 18.89 1.92 -14.44
CA GLY A 25 20.27 2.41 -14.50
C GLY A 25 20.42 3.90 -14.18
N LYS A 26 19.97 4.78 -15.10
CA LYS A 26 20.27 6.22 -15.04
C LYS A 26 19.63 6.94 -13.86
N THR A 27 18.30 6.85 -13.74
CA THR A 27 17.53 7.60 -12.72
C THR A 27 17.13 6.75 -11.52
N CYS A 28 17.48 5.46 -11.52
CA CYS A 28 17.01 4.50 -10.52
C CYS A 28 15.47 4.42 -10.40
N GLY A 29 14.72 4.88 -11.40
CA GLY A 29 13.26 5.00 -11.38
C GLY A 29 12.73 6.23 -10.62
N ARG A 30 13.57 7.22 -10.33
CA ARG A 30 13.21 8.45 -9.59
C ARG A 30 12.86 9.64 -10.50
N GLY A 31 13.04 9.51 -11.81
CA GLY A 31 12.93 10.62 -12.77
C GLY A 31 14.18 11.50 -12.83
N HIS A 32 14.10 12.63 -13.55
CA HIS A 32 15.26 13.49 -13.84
C HIS A 32 15.54 14.55 -12.76
N LYS A 33 14.51 15.27 -12.31
CA LYS A 33 14.61 16.42 -11.39
C LYS A 33 13.36 16.45 -10.49
N GLY A 34 13.25 17.46 -9.63
CA GLY A 34 12.13 17.65 -8.70
C GLY A 34 12.47 17.22 -7.27
N GLN A 35 11.64 17.61 -6.32
CA GLN A 35 11.88 17.43 -4.89
C GLN A 35 12.00 15.93 -4.52
N THR A 36 11.14 15.07 -5.08
CA THR A 36 11.14 13.60 -4.87
C THR A 36 12.40 12.88 -5.37
N SER A 37 13.09 13.47 -6.36
CA SER A 37 14.30 12.90 -6.95
C SER A 37 15.55 13.10 -6.07
N ARG A 38 15.50 14.01 -5.09
CA ARG A 38 16.62 14.37 -4.20
C ARG A 38 16.71 13.45 -2.98
N SER A 39 17.92 13.27 -2.45
CA SER A 39 18.16 12.54 -1.20
C SER A 39 17.55 13.29 -0.01
N GLY A 40 17.07 12.56 1.00
CA GLY A 40 16.49 13.17 2.21
C GLY A 40 15.12 13.82 1.99
N PHE A 41 14.51 13.61 0.83
CA PHE A 41 13.16 14.07 0.57
C PHE A 41 12.14 13.39 1.49
N ASN A 42 11.36 14.20 2.22
CA ASN A 42 10.29 13.73 3.10
C ASN A 42 9.08 14.66 2.99
N ILE A 43 8.29 14.53 1.92
CA ILE A 43 6.98 15.19 1.87
C ILE A 43 6.00 14.43 2.77
N PRO A 44 5.31 15.12 3.71
CA PRO A 44 4.24 14.51 4.48
C PRO A 44 3.16 13.95 3.57
N ILE A 45 2.65 12.76 3.86
CA ILE A 45 1.70 12.07 2.96
C ILE A 45 0.39 12.84 2.73
N LEU A 46 0.01 13.71 3.67
CA LEU A 46 -1.19 14.53 3.59
C LEU A 46 -0.94 15.94 3.03
N PHE A 47 0.28 16.26 2.61
CA PHE A 47 0.63 17.58 2.10
C PHE A 47 0.22 17.73 0.62
N GLU A 48 -0.61 18.72 0.32
CA GLU A 48 -1.17 18.98 -1.02
C GLU A 48 -0.45 20.11 -1.77
N GLY A 49 0.84 20.36 -1.48
CA GLY A 49 1.64 21.32 -2.25
C GLY A 49 1.49 22.79 -1.85
N GLY A 50 0.89 23.08 -0.69
CA GLY A 50 0.71 24.44 -0.14
C GLY A 50 -0.75 24.80 0.15
N GLN A 51 -1.69 24.02 -0.40
CA GLN A 51 -3.10 24.13 -0.04
C GLN A 51 -3.36 23.66 1.39
N THR A 52 -4.42 24.18 2.02
CA THR A 52 -4.93 23.62 3.28
C THR A 52 -5.41 22.19 3.05
N ASN A 53 -4.74 21.23 3.70
CA ASN A 53 -5.03 19.81 3.54
C ASN A 53 -6.52 19.49 3.75
N TYR A 54 -7.03 18.54 2.96
CA TYR A 54 -8.43 18.13 3.01
C TYR A 54 -8.98 17.81 4.41
N PHE A 55 -8.17 17.15 5.26
CA PHE A 55 -8.59 16.79 6.62
C PHE A 55 -8.81 17.99 7.55
N LYS A 56 -8.18 19.15 7.25
CA LYS A 56 -8.41 20.40 7.99
C LYS A 56 -9.63 21.13 7.47
N SER A 57 -9.88 21.03 6.17
CA SER A 57 -11.01 21.69 5.50
C SER A 57 -12.36 21.08 5.85
N LYS A 58 -12.41 19.82 6.30
CA LYS A 58 -13.64 19.14 6.67
C LYS A 58 -13.90 19.23 8.18
N PRO A 59 -15.18 19.39 8.60
CA PRO A 59 -15.52 19.44 10.02
C PRO A 59 -15.24 18.09 10.71
N LYS A 60 -14.85 18.15 11.99
CA LYS A 60 -14.63 16.96 12.81
C LYS A 60 -15.96 16.24 13.08
N LEU A 61 -15.98 14.93 12.88
CA LEU A 61 -17.14 14.09 13.24
C LEU A 61 -17.35 14.11 14.77
N LYS A 62 -18.59 14.30 15.22
CA LYS A 62 -18.94 14.45 16.64
C LYS A 62 -18.76 13.17 17.47
N LYS A 63 -18.93 11.98 16.86
CA LYS A 63 -18.88 10.69 17.56
C LYS A 63 -18.09 9.66 16.75
N LYS A 64 -17.31 8.82 17.44
CA LYS A 64 -16.67 7.63 16.86
C LYS A 64 -17.75 6.55 16.72
N ILE A 65 -18.03 6.12 15.49
CA ILE A 65 -19.03 5.08 15.26
C ILE A 65 -18.38 3.73 15.52
N ASP A 66 -18.58 3.16 16.70
CA ASP A 66 -18.15 1.79 17.01
C ASP A 66 -19.09 0.80 16.32
N LYS A 67 -18.80 0.50 15.05
CA LYS A 67 -19.52 -0.54 14.30
C LYS A 67 -19.16 -1.91 14.88
N LYS A 68 -19.93 -2.40 15.87
CA LYS A 68 -19.90 -3.82 16.24
C LYS A 68 -20.24 -4.63 14.98
N LYS A 69 -19.31 -5.47 14.52
CA LYS A 69 -19.55 -6.39 13.39
C LYS A 69 -20.66 -7.37 13.80
N LYS A 70 -21.86 -7.20 13.26
CA LYS A 70 -22.92 -8.21 13.37
C LYS A 70 -22.54 -9.40 12.48
N LYS A 71 -22.52 -10.60 13.05
CA LYS A 71 -22.30 -11.84 12.28
C LYS A 71 -23.64 -12.17 11.61
N ILE A 72 -23.69 -12.01 10.28
CA ILE A 72 -24.87 -12.37 9.50
C ILE A 72 -24.74 -13.86 9.22
N TYR A 73 -25.56 -14.68 9.87
CA TYR A 73 -25.71 -16.08 9.50
C TYR A 73 -26.80 -16.17 8.43
N ASN A 74 -26.50 -16.78 7.29
CA ASN A 74 -27.52 -17.08 6.27
C ASN A 74 -28.29 -18.34 6.70
N ILE A 75 -29.63 -18.24 6.73
CA ILE A 75 -30.58 -19.30 7.11
C ILE A 75 -30.34 -20.62 6.34
N LEU A 76 -29.75 -20.55 5.14
CA LEU A 76 -29.41 -21.73 4.32
C LEU A 76 -28.42 -22.70 4.98
N TYR A 77 -27.61 -22.26 5.94
CA TYR A 77 -26.64 -23.13 6.65
C TYR A 77 -27.24 -23.89 7.83
N GLU A 78 -28.40 -23.47 8.36
CA GLU A 78 -29.07 -24.20 9.46
C GLU A 78 -29.76 -25.47 8.94
N ASN A 79 -30.34 -25.43 7.75
CA ASN A 79 -31.04 -26.58 7.15
C ASN A 79 -30.10 -27.68 6.63
N LYS A 80 -28.80 -27.39 6.47
CA LYS A 80 -27.78 -28.37 6.04
C LYS A 80 -27.17 -29.19 7.17
N LYS A 81 -27.52 -28.88 8.43
CA LYS A 81 -27.02 -29.58 9.62
C LYS A 81 -27.96 -30.69 10.11
N PHE A 82 -29.12 -30.84 9.47
CA PHE A 82 -30.20 -31.78 9.82
C PHE A 82 -30.33 -32.98 8.86
N TYR A 83 -29.37 -33.16 7.94
CA TYR A 83 -29.23 -34.37 7.11
C TYR A 83 -27.80 -34.90 7.22
#